data_AF-A0A850C355-F1
#
_entry.id   AF-A0A850C355-F1
#
_cell.length_a   1.000
_cell.length_b   1.000
_cell.length_c   1.000
_cell.angle_alpha   90.00
_cell.angle_beta   90.00
_cell.angle_gamma   90.00
#
_symmetry.space_group_name_H-M   'P 1'
#
loop_
_entity.id
_entity.type
_entity.pdbx_description
1 polymer ?
#
loop_
_entity_poly.entity_id
_entity_poly.type
_entity_poly.pdbx_seq_one_letter_code
_entity_poly.pdbx_strand_id
1 'polypeptide(L)'
;MRKSADELDAGKEEVQALLDEFTAALEQYADGFGGDTIGSLAGMAHQACTDAVNECFTTNIEEIGQIAVALREMADGHEAGDDESAQSFKQLAGELGGTTTGPK
;
A
#
# COMPACT_ATOMS: atom_id res chain seq x y z
N MET A 1 3.59 11.95 -4.69
CA MET A 1 4.09 10.79 -3.94
C MET A 1 3.34 10.61 -2.63
N ARG A 2 3.40 11.53 -1.65
CA ARG A 2 2.61 11.42 -0.40
C ARG A 2 1.10 11.25 -0.63
N LYS A 3 0.47 12.14 -1.39
CA LYS A 3 -0.96 12.03 -1.76
C LYS A 3 -1.32 10.69 -2.41
N SER A 4 -0.45 10.20 -3.29
CA SER A 4 -0.66 8.92 -3.98
C SER A 4 -0.57 7.74 -3.02
N ALA A 5 0.34 7.79 -2.03
CA ALA A 5 0.40 6.79 -0.97
C ALA A 5 -0.87 6.79 -0.11
N ASP A 6 -1.41 7.97 0.20
CA ASP A 6 -2.66 8.10 0.97
C ASP A 6 -3.87 7.58 0.18
N GLU A 7 -3.91 7.81 -1.14
CA GLU A 7 -4.93 7.25 -2.03
C GLU A 7 -4.84 5.72 -2.13
N LEU A 8 -3.63 5.15 -2.13
CA LEU A 8 -3.44 3.69 -2.08
C LEU A 8 -3.90 3.08 -0.75
N ASP A 9 -3.65 3.75 0.37
CA ASP A 9 -4.13 3.29 1.67
C ASP A 9 -5.66 3.37 1.78
N ALA A 10 -6.28 4.44 1.29
CA ALA A 10 -7.74 4.52 1.24
C ALA A 10 -8.32 3.40 0.34
N GLY A 11 -7.73 3.18 -0.84
CA GLY A 11 -8.16 2.14 -1.76
C GLY A 11 -8.05 0.73 -1.19
N LYS A 12 -6.95 0.40 -0.49
CA LYS A 12 -6.79 -0.93 0.12
C LYS A 12 -7.79 -1.15 1.27
N GLU A 13 -8.12 -0.12 2.04
CA GLU A 13 -9.13 -0.18 3.10
C GLU A 13 -10.53 -0.44 2.53
N GLU A 14 -10.88 0.23 1.43
CA GLU A 14 -12.14 -0.02 0.70
C GLU A 14 -12.22 -1.47 0.18
N VAL A 15 -11.15 -1.99 -0.41
CA VAL A 15 -11.11 -3.38 -0.90
C VAL A 15 -11.20 -4.38 0.26
N GLN A 16 -10.51 -4.13 1.39
CA GLN A 16 -10.62 -4.99 2.57
C GLN A 16 -12.06 -5.03 3.09
N ALA A 17 -12.73 -3.89 3.20
CA ALA A 17 -14.12 -3.83 3.65
C ALA A 17 -15.07 -4.62 2.73
N LEU A 18 -14.88 -4.54 1.41
CA LEU A 18 -15.65 -5.31 0.43
C LEU A 18 -15.36 -6.81 0.52
N LEU A 19 -14.09 -7.21 0.76
CA LEU A 19 -13.72 -8.61 0.97
C LEU A 19 -14.38 -9.16 2.24
N ASP A 20 -14.38 -8.39 3.34
CA ASP A 20 -15.01 -8.78 4.60
C ASP A 20 -16.52 -8.98 4.42
N GLU A 21 -17.20 -8.06 3.71
CA GLU A 21 -18.62 -8.19 3.38
C GLU A 21 -18.89 -9.43 2.52
N PHE A 22 -18.06 -9.65 1.49
CA PHE A 22 -18.18 -10.81 0.60
C PHE A 22 -18.01 -12.12 1.36
N THR A 23 -16.97 -12.24 2.20
CA THR A 23 -16.69 -13.45 2.98
C THR A 23 -17.81 -13.70 4.01
N ALA A 24 -18.32 -12.66 4.67
CA ALA A 24 -19.47 -12.78 5.56
C ALA A 24 -20.75 -13.25 4.84
N ALA A 25 -20.95 -12.82 3.59
CA ALA A 25 -22.06 -13.31 2.78
C ALA A 25 -21.88 -14.78 2.37
N LEU A 26 -20.66 -15.22 2.08
CA LEU A 26 -20.35 -16.61 1.73
C LEU A 26 -20.61 -17.57 2.89
N GLU A 27 -20.27 -17.18 4.12
CA GLU A 27 -20.48 -18.00 5.32
C GLU A 27 -21.95 -18.43 5.50
N GLN A 28 -22.90 -17.63 5.02
CA GLN A 28 -24.34 -17.95 5.07
C GLN A 28 -24.71 -19.19 4.23
N TYR A 29 -23.89 -19.53 3.24
CA TYR A 29 -24.12 -20.68 2.36
C TYR A 29 -23.40 -21.95 2.82
N ALA A 30 -22.42 -21.84 3.73
CA ALA A 30 -21.62 -22.97 4.18
C ALA A 30 -22.47 -24.07 4.84
N ASP A 31 -23.48 -23.69 5.64
CA ASP A 31 -24.40 -24.63 6.29
C ASP A 31 -25.47 -25.20 5.34
N GLY A 32 -25.60 -24.65 4.13
CA GLY A 32 -26.65 -24.98 3.18
C GLY A 32 -26.43 -26.29 2.41
N PHE A 33 -25.21 -26.83 2.42
CA PHE A 33 -24.85 -27.93 1.52
C PHE A 33 -25.33 -29.33 1.98
N GLY A 34 -25.77 -29.50 3.22
CA GLY A 34 -26.27 -30.78 3.72
C GLY A 34 -25.16 -31.83 3.96
N GLY A 35 -25.49 -32.90 4.68
CA GLY A 35 -24.51 -33.87 5.21
C GLY A 35 -24.33 -35.15 4.39
N ASP A 36 -24.94 -35.26 3.20
CA ASP A 36 -24.72 -36.41 2.33
C ASP A 36 -23.40 -36.28 1.53
N THR A 37 -23.04 -37.30 0.75
CA THR A 37 -21.80 -37.31 -0.05
C THR A 37 -21.72 -36.15 -1.04
N ILE A 38 -22.84 -35.73 -1.62
CA ILE A 38 -22.89 -34.64 -2.60
C ILE A 38 -22.74 -33.30 -1.87
N GLY A 39 -23.44 -33.14 -0.74
CA GLY A 39 -23.34 -31.97 0.12
C GLY A 39 -21.93 -31.75 0.67
N SER A 40 -21.29 -32.84 1.11
CA SER A 40 -19.89 -32.79 1.59
C SER A 40 -18.92 -32.35 0.48
N LEU A 41 -19.10 -32.86 -0.75
CA LEU A 41 -18.29 -32.45 -1.90
C LEU A 41 -18.52 -30.98 -2.26
N ALA A 42 -19.77 -30.51 -2.22
CA ALA A 42 -20.12 -29.12 -2.47
C ALA A 42 -19.51 -28.19 -1.40
N GLY A 43 -19.55 -28.58 -0.13
CA GLY A 43 -18.91 -27.85 0.96
C GLY A 43 -17.39 -27.74 0.78
N MET A 44 -16.72 -28.82 0.39
CA MET A 44 -15.29 -28.79 0.07
C MET A 44 -14.95 -27.87 -1.10
N ALA A 45 -15.74 -27.92 -2.17
CA ALA A 45 -15.53 -27.04 -3.33
C ALA A 45 -15.75 -25.56 -2.97
N HIS A 46 -16.80 -25.28 -2.18
CA HIS A 46 -17.07 -23.94 -1.65
C HIS A 46 -15.90 -23.43 -0.80
N GLN A 47 -15.37 -24.24 0.11
CA GLN A 47 -14.21 -23.88 0.92
C GLN A 47 -12.99 -23.56 0.05
N ALA A 48 -12.64 -24.44 -0.90
CA ALA A 48 -11.48 -24.25 -1.77
C ALA A 48 -11.57 -22.96 -2.60
N CYS A 49 -12.76 -22.63 -3.10
CA CYS A 49 -12.99 -21.36 -3.81
C CYS A 49 -12.88 -20.15 -2.87
N THR A 50 -13.42 -20.24 -1.66
CA THR A 50 -13.39 -19.17 -0.66
C THR A 50 -11.96 -18.90 -0.19
N ASP A 51 -11.17 -19.93 0.05
CA ASP A 51 -9.75 -19.82 0.43
C ASP A 51 -8.95 -19.15 -0.69
N ALA A 52 -9.13 -19.59 -1.94
CA ALA A 52 -8.40 -19.02 -3.08
C ALA A 52 -8.74 -17.54 -3.32
N VAL A 53 -10.00 -17.15 -3.11
CA VAL A 53 -10.42 -15.75 -3.21
C VAL A 53 -9.81 -14.91 -2.10
N ASN A 54 -9.88 -15.39 -0.85
CA ASN A 54 -9.30 -14.69 0.29
C ASN A 54 -7.79 -14.50 0.11
N GLU A 55 -7.04 -15.57 -0.21
CA GLU A 55 -5.59 -15.50 -0.41
C GLU A 55 -5.20 -14.49 -1.50
N CYS A 56 -5.92 -14.49 -2.62
CA CYS A 56 -5.67 -13.58 -3.73
C CYS A 56 -5.83 -12.11 -3.30
N PHE A 57 -6.94 -11.78 -2.64
CA PHE A 57 -7.21 -10.40 -2.26
C PHE A 57 -6.34 -9.94 -1.08
N THR A 58 -6.11 -10.77 -0.07
CA THR A 58 -5.24 -10.39 1.06
C THR A 58 -3.81 -10.13 0.60
N THR A 59 -3.28 -10.96 -0.30
CA THR A 59 -1.94 -10.74 -0.87
C THR A 59 -1.86 -9.41 -1.61
N ASN A 60 -2.85 -9.10 -2.46
CA ASN A 60 -2.88 -7.85 -3.20
C ASN A 60 -3.01 -6.62 -2.27
N ILE A 61 -3.82 -6.71 -1.21
CA ILE A 61 -3.96 -5.64 -0.21
C ILE A 61 -2.64 -5.35 0.50
N GLU A 62 -1.91 -6.41 0.88
CA GLU A 62 -0.59 -6.30 1.50
C GLU A 62 0.42 -5.63 0.55
N GLU A 63 0.46 -6.06 -0.72
CA GLU A 63 1.35 -5.48 -1.73
C GLU A 63 1.06 -3.98 -1.98
N ILE A 64 -0.21 -3.60 -2.06
CA ILE A 64 -0.62 -2.19 -2.18
C ILE A 64 -0.11 -1.38 -0.98
N GLY A 65 -0.22 -1.95 0.23
CA GLY A 65 0.33 -1.32 1.45
C GLY A 65 1.84 -1.12 1.38
N GLN A 66 2.59 -2.10 0.87
CA GLN A 66 4.04 -1.98 0.69
C GLN A 66 4.41 -0.90 -0.34
N ILE A 67 3.65 -0.79 -1.43
CA ILE A 67 3.84 0.26 -2.44
C ILE A 67 3.57 1.66 -1.83
N ALA A 68 2.52 1.79 -1.01
CA ALA A 68 2.22 3.05 -0.34
C ALA A 68 3.37 3.49 0.60
N VAL A 69 3.98 2.56 1.33
CA VAL A 69 5.18 2.81 2.16
C VAL A 69 6.34 3.27 1.28
N ALA A 70 6.64 2.54 0.20
CA ALA A 70 7.74 2.88 -0.71
C ALA A 70 7.56 4.29 -1.32
N LEU A 71 6.34 4.69 -1.67
CA LEU A 71 6.04 6.03 -2.17
C LEU A 71 6.30 7.13 -1.15
N ARG A 72 6.08 6.86 0.15
CA ARG A 72 6.39 7.82 1.22
C ARG A 72 7.89 7.95 1.41
N GLU A 73 8.61 6.83 1.43
CA GLU A 73 10.07 6.81 1.52
C GLU A 73 10.72 7.55 0.33
N MET A 74 10.19 7.36 -0.89
CA MET A 74 10.63 8.11 -2.06
C MET A 74 10.36 9.61 -1.93
N ALA A 75 9.22 10.00 -1.33
CA ALA A 75 8.92 11.41 -1.07
C ALA A 75 9.90 12.02 -0.07
N ASP A 76 10.19 11.33 1.02
CA ASP A 76 11.13 11.77 2.04
C ASP A 76 12.57 11.87 1.47
N GLY A 77 12.98 10.91 0.65
CA GLY A 77 14.29 10.92 -0.01
C GLY A 77 14.45 12.08 -1.01
N HIS A 78 13.42 12.41 -1.76
CA HIS A 78 13.43 13.57 -2.66
C HIS A 78 13.54 14.89 -1.89
N GLU A 79 12.75 15.06 -0.83
CA GLU A 79 12.75 16.27 0.01
C GLU A 79 14.13 16.48 0.66
N ALA A 80 14.73 15.41 1.20
CA ALA A 80 16.07 15.47 1.78
C ALA A 80 17.16 15.83 0.75
N GLY A 81 17.09 15.27 -0.47
CA GLY A 81 18.05 15.56 -1.54
C GLY A 81 17.96 17.01 -2.05
N ASP A 82 16.74 17.54 -2.15
CA ASP A 82 16.51 18.93 -2.53
C ASP A 82 17.05 19.90 -1.45
N ASP A 83 16.85 19.57 -0.16
CA ASP A 83 17.38 20.34 0.96
C ASP A 83 18.92 20.34 1.02
N GLU A 84 19.56 19.18 0.82
CA GLU A 84 21.03 19.08 0.76
C GLU A 84 21.61 19.89 -0.40
N SER A 85 20.97 19.83 -1.57
CA SER A 85 21.34 20.61 -2.75
C SER A 85 21.20 22.10 -2.47
N ALA A 86 20.09 22.53 -1.88
CA ALA A 86 19.85 23.92 -1.52
C ALA A 86 20.86 24.44 -0.50
N GLN A 87 21.24 23.63 0.50
CA GLN A 87 22.27 23.98 1.47
C GLN A 87 23.64 24.13 0.80
N SER A 88 24.01 23.19 -0.07
CA SER A 88 25.28 23.22 -0.82
C SER A 88 25.38 24.47 -1.70
N PHE A 89 24.31 24.82 -2.42
CA PHE A 89 24.27 26.05 -3.22
C PHE A 89 24.32 27.32 -2.36
N LYS A 90 23.63 27.36 -1.20
CA LYS A 90 23.72 28.49 -0.26
C LYS A 90 25.14 28.66 0.28
N GLN A 91 25.80 27.56 0.63
CA GLN A 91 27.18 27.59 1.10
C GLN A 91 28.12 28.12 0.00
N LEU A 92 28.04 27.54 -1.20
CA LEU A 92 28.87 27.96 -2.34
C LEU A 92 28.64 29.43 -2.70
N ALA A 93 27.38 29.89 -2.71
CA ALA A 93 27.05 31.30 -2.95
C ALA A 93 27.61 32.23 -1.87
N GLY A 94 27.62 31.78 -0.60
CA GLY A 94 28.25 32.51 0.50
C GLY A 94 29.77 32.62 0.34
N GLU A 95 30.43 31.53 -0.06
CA GLU A 95 31.88 31.48 -0.32
C GLU A 95 32.28 32.37 -1.51
N LEU A 96 31.51 32.34 -2.61
CA LEU A 96 31.71 33.23 -3.76
C LEU A 96 31.39 34.69 -3.46
N GLY A 97 30.33 34.98 -2.69
CA GLY A 97 30.01 36.34 -2.26
C GLY A 97 31.08 36.93 -1.34
N GLY A 98 31.62 36.13 -0.42
CA GLY A 98 32.69 36.54 0.50
C GLY A 98 34.05 36.77 -0.18
N THR A 99 34.32 36.14 -1.32
CA THR A 99 35.57 36.34 -2.07
C THR A 99 35.57 37.58 -2.97
N THR A 100 34.42 38.25 -3.16
CA THR A 100 34.34 39.51 -3.94
C THR A 100 34.54 40.78 -3.11
N THR A 101 34.59 40.69 -1.78
CA THR A 101 35.03 41.80 -0.91
C THR A 101 36.52 41.67 -0.59
N GLY A 102 37.36 42.02 -1.57
CA GLY A 102 38.82 42.06 -1.38
C GLY A 102 39.27 43.11 -0.36
N PRO A 103 40.42 42.92 0.31
CA PRO A 103 40.99 43.95 1.18
C PRO A 103 41.41 45.18 0.36
N LYS A 104 40.95 46.37 0.80
CA LYS A 104 41.50 47.68 0.44
C LYS A 104 42.80 47.93 1.18
#